data_AF-A0A2R3JNZ7-F1
#
_entry.id   AF-A0A2R3JNZ7-F1
#
_cell.length_a   1.000
_cell.length_b   1.000
_cell.length_c   1.000
_cell.angle_alpha   90.00
_cell.angle_beta   90.00
_cell.angle_gamma   90.00
#
_symmetry.space_group_name_H-M   'P 1'
#
loop_
_entity.id
_entity.type
_entity.pdbx_description
1 polymer ?
#
loop_
_entity_poly.entity_id
_entity_poly.type
_entity_poly.pdbx_seq_one_letter_code
_entity_poly.pdbx_strand_id
1 'polypeptide(L)'
;MLNVFDIVKLTRINHNEIDSNQVVVTDGNGKPNAILTELLNDVIGNMRIFINMAEVYSVDDLMQALSAHTPLPADVLDEYEKVLREPIYNINFVPKRGQVEVVVGEG
;
A
#
# COMPACT_ATOMS: atom_id res chain seq x y z
N MET A 1 -9.64 -7.41 -10.78
CA MET A 1 -9.93 -6.10 -10.17
C MET A 1 -8.63 -5.61 -9.56
N LEU A 2 -8.28 -4.34 -9.73
CA LEU A 2 -7.05 -3.81 -9.13
C LEU A 2 -7.20 -3.78 -7.61
N ASN A 3 -6.09 -3.94 -6.90
CA ASN A 3 -6.04 -3.82 -5.44
C ASN A 3 -4.98 -2.80 -5.01
N VAL A 4 -4.85 -2.61 -3.70
CA VAL A 4 -3.88 -1.70 -3.10
C VAL A 4 -2.44 -2.05 -3.51
N PHE A 5 -2.08 -3.34 -3.52
CA PHE A 5 -0.75 -3.78 -3.98
C PHE A 5 -0.43 -3.31 -5.39
N ASP A 6 -1.37 -3.44 -6.33
CA ASP A 6 -1.18 -3.00 -7.71
C ASP A 6 -0.87 -1.49 -7.77
N ILE A 7 -1.54 -0.68 -6.95
CA ILE A 7 -1.28 0.76 -6.88
C ILE A 7 0.09 1.06 -6.31
N VAL A 8 0.48 0.44 -5.20
CA VAL A 8 1.81 0.63 -4.60
C VAL A 8 2.91 0.22 -5.58
N LYS A 9 2.73 -0.88 -6.30
CA LYS A 9 3.69 -1.41 -7.28
C LYS A 9 3.85 -0.50 -8.50
N LEU A 10 2.74 -0.01 -9.05
CA LEU A 10 2.72 0.70 -10.34
C LEU A 10 2.92 2.21 -10.20
N THR A 11 2.60 2.80 -9.06
CA THR A 11 2.65 4.25 -8.88
C THR A 11 4.08 4.74 -8.67
N ARG A 12 4.46 5.74 -9.45
CA ARG A 12 5.75 6.43 -9.34
C ARG A 12 5.53 7.93 -9.21
N ILE A 13 6.24 8.57 -8.28
CA ILE A 13 6.22 10.02 -8.10
C ILE A 13 7.62 10.55 -8.40
N ASN A 14 7.73 11.43 -9.39
CA ASN A 14 9.02 11.96 -9.87
C ASN A 14 10.02 10.85 -10.22
N HIS A 15 9.56 9.79 -10.90
CA HIS A 15 10.33 8.58 -11.26
C HIS A 15 10.77 7.69 -10.07
N ASN A 16 10.39 8.03 -8.84
CA ASN A 16 10.69 7.24 -7.65
C ASN A 16 9.49 6.39 -7.23
N GLU A 17 9.77 5.31 -6.50
CA GLU A 17 8.74 4.54 -5.79
C GLU A 17 8.00 5.42 -4.80
N ILE A 18 6.74 5.08 -4.55
CA ILE A 18 5.91 5.84 -3.64
C ILE A 18 6.44 5.74 -2.21
N ASP A 19 6.49 6.88 -1.52
CA ASP A 19 6.87 6.96 -0.12
C ASP A 19 5.65 6.72 0.78
N SER A 20 5.86 6.19 1.99
CA SER A 20 4.77 5.99 2.95
C SER A 20 4.10 7.29 3.36
N ASN A 21 4.79 8.44 3.31
CA ASN A 21 4.16 9.74 3.58
C ASN A 21 3.32 10.30 2.39
N GLN A 22 3.36 9.65 1.23
CA GLN A 22 2.66 10.07 0.02
C GLN A 22 1.36 9.32 -0.22
N VAL A 23 1.03 8.30 0.57
CA VAL A 23 -0.19 7.49 0.40
C VAL A 23 -1.19 7.75 1.51
N VAL A 24 -2.46 7.84 1.14
CA VAL A 24 -3.58 7.95 2.07
C VAL A 24 -4.70 7.05 1.57
N VAL A 25 -5.43 6.40 2.49
CA VAL A 25 -6.60 5.61 2.14
C VAL A 25 -7.86 6.43 2.44
N THR A 26 -8.79 6.50 1.49
CA THR A 26 -10.05 7.25 1.61
C THR A 26 -11.25 6.42 1.18
N ASP A 27 -12.45 6.80 1.63
CA ASP A 27 -13.70 6.29 1.08
C ASP A 27 -14.10 7.05 -0.22
N GLY A 28 -15.18 6.60 -0.87
CA GLY A 28 -15.71 7.23 -2.09
C GLY A 28 -16.10 8.72 -1.95
N ASN A 29 -16.29 9.21 -0.72
CA ASN A 29 -16.61 10.61 -0.42
C ASN A 29 -15.36 11.42 -0.02
N GLY A 30 -14.17 10.82 -0.08
CA GLY A 30 -12.90 11.46 0.28
C GLY A 30 -12.65 11.53 1.78
N LYS A 31 -13.41 10.81 2.61
CA LYS A 31 -13.16 10.73 4.05
C LYS A 31 -11.92 9.86 4.31
N PRO A 32 -10.92 10.34 5.06
CA PRO A 32 -9.75 9.54 5.37
C PRO A 32 -10.07 8.32 6.24
N ASN A 33 -9.47 7.19 5.90
CA ASN A 33 -9.40 6.00 6.74
C ASN A 33 -8.03 5.94 7.41
N ALA A 34 -7.94 6.48 8.64
CA ALA A 34 -6.67 6.59 9.37
C ALA A 34 -6.03 5.23 9.65
N ILE A 35 -6.83 4.21 9.99
CA ILE A 35 -6.34 2.87 10.33
C ILE A 35 -5.72 2.21 9.10
N LEU A 36 -6.44 2.19 7.97
CA LEU A 36 -5.89 1.60 6.74
C LEU A 36 -4.71 2.40 6.20
N THR A 37 -4.73 3.73 6.37
CA THR A 37 -3.59 4.58 6.00
C THR A 37 -2.35 4.23 6.82
N GLU A 38 -2.47 4.12 8.14
CA GLU A 38 -1.35 3.78 9.01
C GLU A 38 -0.79 2.40 8.68
N LEU A 39 -1.67 1.40 8.50
CA LEU A 39 -1.28 0.05 8.13
C LEU A 39 -0.57 0.00 6.77
N LEU A 40 -1.12 0.69 5.75
CA LEU A 40 -0.50 0.76 4.43
C LEU A 40 0.86 1.48 4.47
N ASN A 41 0.98 2.52 5.30
CA ASN A 41 2.24 3.24 5.46
C ASN A 41 3.31 2.38 6.14
N ASP A 42 2.91 1.54 7.09
CA ASP A 42 3.80 0.58 7.74
C ASP A 42 4.26 -0.52 6.77
N VAL A 43 3.34 -1.05 5.95
CA VAL A 43 3.64 -1.98 4.85
C VAL A 43 4.66 -1.36 3.89
N ILE A 44 4.40 -0.16 3.37
CA ILE A 44 5.30 0.55 2.43
C ILE A 44 6.66 0.82 3.09
N GLY A 45 6.66 1.21 4.37
CA GLY A 45 7.88 1.43 5.14
C GLY A 45 8.76 0.20 5.19
N ASN A 46 8.19 -0.96 5.57
CA ASN A 46 8.91 -2.23 5.62
C ASN A 46 9.37 -2.69 4.22
N MET A 47 8.51 -2.56 3.22
CA MET A 47 8.83 -2.89 1.82
C MET A 47 10.09 -2.17 1.35
N ARG A 48 10.19 -0.86 1.59
CA ARG A 48 11.33 -0.06 1.12
C ARG A 48 12.66 -0.41 1.78
N ILE A 49 12.62 -0.99 2.98
CA ILE A 49 13.83 -1.37 3.73
C ILE A 49 14.28 -2.78 3.35
N PHE A 50 13.35 -3.72 3.24
CA PHE A 50 13.66 -5.14 3.21
C PHE A 50 13.44 -5.82 1.86
N ILE A 51 12.74 -5.18 0.92
CA ILE A 51 12.20 -5.85 -0.26
C ILE A 51 12.70 -5.19 -1.55
N ASN A 52 13.23 -6.01 -2.48
CA ASN A 52 13.44 -5.58 -3.86
C ASN A 52 12.12 -5.67 -4.63
N MET A 53 11.43 -4.54 -4.77
CA MET A 53 10.15 -4.51 -5.47
C MET A 53 10.24 -4.92 -6.93
N ALA A 54 11.41 -4.92 -7.59
CA ALA A 54 11.53 -5.43 -8.96
C ALA A 54 11.25 -6.94 -9.07
N GLU A 55 11.44 -7.70 -7.99
CA GLU A 55 11.33 -9.17 -7.94
C GLU A 55 9.97 -9.66 -7.42
N VAL A 56 9.10 -8.75 -6.98
CA VAL A 56 7.79 -9.05 -6.41
C VAL A 56 6.69 -8.87 -7.46
N TYR A 57 5.92 -9.91 -7.75
CA TYR A 57 4.88 -9.90 -8.79
C TYR A 57 3.46 -10.02 -8.24
N SER A 58 3.31 -10.40 -6.98
CA SER A 58 2.03 -10.61 -6.32
C SER A 58 2.10 -10.30 -4.82
N VAL A 59 0.93 -10.24 -4.17
CA VAL A 59 0.82 -10.13 -2.71
C VAL A 59 1.46 -11.35 -2.03
N ASP A 60 1.29 -12.55 -2.59
CA ASP A 60 1.89 -13.78 -2.04
C ASP A 60 3.42 -13.72 -2.02
N ASP A 61 4.02 -13.26 -3.13
CA ASP A 61 5.47 -13.06 -3.22
C ASP A 61 5.95 -12.04 -2.17
N LEU A 62 5.17 -10.96 -1.98
CA LEU A 62 5.51 -9.93 -1.01
C LEU A 62 5.44 -10.45 0.43
N MET A 63 4.39 -11.20 0.79
CA MET A 63 4.24 -11.78 2.12
C MET A 63 5.35 -12.78 2.40
N GLN A 64 5.70 -13.61 1.41
CA GLN A 64 6.82 -14.53 1.52
C GLN A 64 8.15 -13.79 1.76
N ALA A 65 8.41 -12.74 0.97
CA ALA A 65 9.65 -11.96 1.10
C ALA A 65 9.71 -11.22 2.45
N LEU A 66 8.62 -10.61 2.91
CA LEU A 66 8.56 -9.96 4.23
C LEU A 66 8.77 -10.97 5.36
N SER A 67 8.12 -12.14 5.30
CA SER A 67 8.29 -13.21 6.29
C SER A 67 9.74 -13.73 6.34
N ALA A 68 10.43 -13.78 5.19
CA ALA A 68 11.82 -14.25 5.11
C ALA A 68 12.85 -13.20 5.59
N HIS A 69 12.54 -11.91 5.47
CA HIS A 69 13.51 -10.83 5.68
C HIS A 69 13.23 -9.94 6.90
N THR A 70 12.11 -10.16 7.60
CA THR A 70 11.72 -9.38 8.78
C THR A 70 11.35 -10.29 9.95
N PRO A 71 11.50 -9.83 11.21
CA PRO A 71 11.02 -10.55 12.38
C PRO A 71 9.53 -10.28 12.65
N LEU A 72 8.75 -9.88 11.64
CA LEU A 72 7.34 -9.51 11.82
C LEU A 72 6.51 -10.72 12.31
N PRO A 73 5.67 -10.52 13.33
CA PRO A 73 4.72 -11.55 13.77
C PRO A 73 3.74 -11.96 12.66
N ALA A 74 3.26 -13.21 12.71
CA ALA A 74 2.33 -13.73 11.70
C ALA A 74 1.01 -12.96 11.63
N ASP A 75 0.48 -12.52 12.78
CA ASP A 75 -0.72 -11.68 12.85
C ASP A 75 -0.53 -10.32 12.18
N VAL A 76 0.67 -9.75 12.23
CA VAL A 76 0.98 -8.50 11.51
C VAL A 76 1.02 -8.75 10.00
N LEU A 77 1.63 -9.85 9.57
CA LEU A 77 1.65 -10.24 8.15
C LEU A 77 0.23 -10.51 7.62
N ASP A 78 -0.63 -11.12 8.41
CA ASP A 78 -2.04 -11.34 8.04
C ASP A 78 -2.79 -10.02 7.83
N GLU A 79 -2.55 -9.00 8.66
CA GLU A 79 -3.14 -7.67 8.47
C GLU A 79 -2.58 -6.96 7.24
N TYR A 80 -1.27 -7.09 7.00
CA TYR A 80 -0.63 -6.56 5.79
C TYR A 80 -1.24 -7.16 4.53
N GLU A 81 -1.43 -8.48 4.52
CA GLU A 81 -2.05 -9.17 3.38
C GLU A 81 -3.46 -8.64 3.11
N LYS A 82 -4.29 -8.47 4.15
CA LYS A 82 -5.65 -7.95 4.01
C LYS A 82 -5.67 -6.58 3.34
N VAL A 83 -4.86 -5.64 3.82
CA VAL A 83 -4.85 -4.28 3.24
C VAL A 83 -4.33 -4.27 1.81
N LEU A 84 -3.32 -5.08 1.48
CA LEU A 84 -2.76 -5.17 0.14
C LEU A 84 -3.74 -5.77 -0.88
N ARG A 85 -4.58 -6.69 -0.42
CA ARG A 85 -5.63 -7.32 -1.24
C ARG A 85 -6.92 -6.50 -1.33
N GLU A 86 -7.05 -5.45 -0.54
CA GLU A 86 -8.25 -4.61 -0.55
C GLU A 86 -8.51 -4.09 -1.97
N PRO A 87 -9.70 -4.34 -2.54
CA PRO A 87 -10.05 -3.83 -3.85
C PRO A 87 -10.04 -2.30 -3.88
N ILE A 88 -9.50 -1.75 -4.96
CA ILE A 88 -9.54 -0.31 -5.18
C ILE A 88 -10.63 0.05 -6.19
N TYR A 89 -11.32 1.15 -5.91
CA TYR A 89 -12.35 1.68 -6.81
C TYR A 89 -11.80 2.81 -7.68
N ASN A 90 -10.93 3.65 -7.11
CA ASN A 90 -10.32 4.79 -7.77
C ASN A 90 -8.98 5.16 -7.15
N ILE A 91 -8.24 6.00 -7.88
CA ILE A 91 -7.03 6.68 -7.41
C ILE A 91 -7.22 8.18 -7.59
N ASN A 92 -7.01 8.97 -6.55
CA ASN A 92 -6.95 10.42 -6.68
C ASN A 92 -5.50 10.88 -6.52
N PHE A 93 -5.13 11.89 -7.30
CA PHE A 93 -3.89 12.61 -7.10
C PHE A 93 -4.21 13.93 -6.40
N VAL A 94 -3.47 14.24 -5.34
CA VAL A 94 -3.63 15.47 -4.57
C VAL A 94 -2.33 16.29 -4.69
N PRO A 95 -2.07 16.96 -5.83
CA PRO A 95 -0.78 17.61 -6.10
C PRO A 95 -0.39 18.64 -5.05
N LYS A 96 -1.38 19.38 -4.49
CA LYS A 96 -1.13 20.39 -3.45
C LYS A 96 -0.53 19.81 -2.17
N ARG A 97 -0.74 18.53 -1.89
CA ARG A 97 -0.22 17.81 -0.72
C ARG A 97 0.89 16.82 -1.10
N GLY A 98 1.17 16.64 -2.39
CA GLY A 98 2.10 15.61 -2.85
C GLY A 98 1.64 14.19 -2.52
N GLN A 99 0.32 13.97 -2.45
CA GLN A 99 -0.29 12.70 -2.01
C GLN A 99 -1.05 12.01 -3.12
N VAL A 100 -1.19 10.69 -2.95
CA VAL A 100 -2.03 9.79 -3.73
C VAL A 100 -3.05 9.20 -2.76
N GLU A 101 -4.33 9.33 -3.10
CA GLU A 101 -5.40 8.70 -2.35
C GLU A 101 -5.80 7.40 -3.02
N VAL A 102 -5.75 6.32 -2.25
CA VAL A 102 -6.25 5.01 -2.64
C VAL A 102 -7.68 4.89 -2.13
N VAL A 103 -8.65 4.86 -3.05
CA VAL A 103 -10.07 4.88 -2.70
C VAL A 103 -10.57 3.45 -2.53
N VAL A 104 -10.97 3.11 -1.30
CA VAL A 104 -11.47 1.80 -0.89
C VAL A 104 -12.90 1.92 -0.33
N GLY A 105 -13.68 0.84 -0.42
CA GLY A 105 -15.10 0.85 -0.09
C GLY A 105 -15.97 1.61 -1.10
N GLU A 106 -17.22 1.17 -1.27
CA GLU A 106 -18.19 1.88 -2.12
C GLU A 106 -18.61 3.23 -1.48
N GLY A 107 -18.87 4.22 -2.33
CA GLY A 107 -19.38 5.54 -1.94
C GLY A 107 -20.86 5.54 -1.59
#